data_AF-M7SPA3-F1
#
_entry.id   AF-M7SPA3-F1
#
_cell.length_a   1.000
_cell.length_b   1.000
_cell.length_c   1.000
_cell.angle_alpha   90.00
_cell.angle_beta   90.00
_cell.angle_gamma   90.00
#
_symmetry.space_group_name_H-M   'P 1'
#
loop_
_entity.id
_entity.type
_entity.pdbx_description
1 polymer ?
#
loop_
_entity_poly.entity_id
_entity_poly.type
_entity_poly.pdbx_seq_one_letter_code
_entity_poly.pdbx_strand_id
1 'polypeptide(L)'
;MGDIYSMASGTVVWLGEDPDDRGSEIIQGIEKIGRNIDRLGKYEEFLEYTNRATESQRLLNWMTEVGLEFADWGTFGKLFEYPWFGRAWIIQELVLSKNPTIIFGNKSLDWNLIQRIVPVAAAFDVQTHWMLDVPKDITQNFDNADFLSGTRFWHHSGKNKVSFFQL
;
A
#
# COMPACT_ATOMS: atom_id res chain seq x y z
N MET A 1 -10.58 -6.17 23.23
CA MET A 1 -11.12 -5.86 21.89
C MET A 1 -10.34 -6.57 20.78
N GLY A 2 -9.02 -6.76 20.90
CA GLY A 2 -8.24 -7.52 19.90
C GLY A 2 -8.77 -8.94 19.63
N ASP A 3 -9.34 -9.61 20.63
CA ASP A 3 -9.93 -10.95 20.48
C ASP A 3 -11.09 -11.00 19.47
N ILE A 4 -11.83 -9.89 19.30
CA ILE A 4 -12.95 -9.83 18.35
C ILE A 4 -12.40 -9.90 16.92
N TYR A 5 -11.37 -9.12 16.62
CA TYR A 5 -10.78 -9.06 15.28
C TYR A 5 -9.98 -10.31 14.93
N SER A 6 -9.26 -10.90 15.91
CA SER A 6 -8.50 -12.14 15.69
C SER A 6 -9.38 -13.38 15.52
N MET A 7 -10.58 -13.38 16.11
CA MET A 7 -11.56 -14.47 15.97
C MET A 7 -12.50 -14.31 14.77
N ALA A 8 -12.59 -13.11 14.19
CA ALA A 8 -13.43 -12.88 13.01
C ALA A 8 -12.94 -13.70 11.81
N SER A 9 -13.88 -14.14 10.96
CA SER A 9 -13.57 -14.79 9.69
C SER A 9 -12.99 -13.81 8.66
N GLY A 10 -13.30 -12.52 8.81
CA GLY A 10 -12.77 -11.40 8.03
C GLY A 10 -13.23 -10.08 8.61
N THR A 11 -12.58 -8.99 8.20
CA THR A 11 -12.92 -7.63 8.61
C THR A 11 -13.25 -6.80 7.37
N VAL A 12 -14.36 -6.07 7.41
CA VAL A 12 -14.71 -5.12 6.37
C VAL A 12 -14.27 -3.72 6.79
N VAL A 13 -13.41 -3.11 5.99
CA VAL A 13 -12.93 -1.74 6.15
C VAL A 13 -13.71 -0.83 5.21
N TRP A 14 -14.67 -0.07 5.73
CA TRP A 14 -15.46 0.87 4.93
C TRP A 14 -14.77 2.24 4.87
N LEU A 15 -14.33 2.66 3.68
CA LEU A 15 -13.66 3.95 3.46
C LEU A 15 -14.62 5.12 3.27
N GLY A 16 -15.84 4.85 2.80
CA GLY A 16 -16.85 5.89 2.54
C GLY A 16 -17.66 5.60 1.28
N GLU A 17 -18.59 6.52 1.00
CA GLU A 17 -19.23 6.61 -0.31
C GLU A 17 -18.25 7.13 -1.36
N ASP A 18 -18.50 6.79 -2.63
CA ASP A 18 -17.68 7.20 -3.77
C ASP A 18 -18.53 8.00 -4.78
N PRO A 19 -18.95 9.23 -4.43
CA PRO A 19 -19.89 10.00 -5.25
C PRO A 19 -19.31 10.43 -6.61
N ASP A 20 -17.98 10.45 -6.73
CA ASP A 20 -17.23 10.89 -7.91
C ASP A 20 -16.65 9.71 -8.73
N ASP A 21 -17.00 8.45 -8.40
CA ASP A 21 -16.45 7.20 -8.99
C ASP A 21 -14.91 7.09 -8.94
N ARG A 22 -14.27 7.78 -7.98
CA ARG A 22 -12.81 7.79 -7.80
C ARG A 22 -12.30 6.45 -7.26
N GLY A 23 -13.12 5.74 -6.49
CA GLY A 23 -12.82 4.42 -5.97
C GLY A 23 -12.66 3.39 -7.07
N SER A 24 -13.41 3.53 -8.17
CA SER A 24 -13.25 2.69 -9.36
C SER A 24 -11.88 2.86 -9.99
N GLU A 25 -11.42 4.09 -10.20
CA GLU A 25 -10.08 4.40 -10.74
C GLU A 25 -8.98 3.89 -9.80
N ILE A 26 -9.08 4.19 -8.50
CA ILE A 26 -8.10 3.80 -7.49
C ILE A 26 -7.96 2.27 -7.43
N ILE A 27 -9.07 1.54 -7.30
CA ILE A 27 -9.03 0.08 -7.15
C ILE A 27 -8.54 -0.57 -8.44
N GLN A 28 -8.98 -0.12 -9.62
CA GLN A 28 -8.48 -0.66 -10.89
C GLN A 28 -6.99 -0.44 -11.08
N GLY A 29 -6.47 0.73 -10.65
CA GLY A 29 -5.03 1.02 -10.65
C GLY A 29 -4.25 0.05 -9.77
N ILE A 30 -4.70 -0.17 -8.53
CA ILE A 30 -4.08 -1.10 -7.57
C ILE A 30 -4.11 -2.53 -8.09
N GLU A 31 -5.26 -3.00 -8.57
CA GLU A 31 -5.39 -4.33 -9.16
C GLU A 31 -4.50 -4.52 -10.38
N LYS A 32 -4.33 -3.48 -11.21
CA LYS A 32 -3.42 -3.55 -12.37
C LYS A 32 -1.97 -3.75 -11.93
N ILE A 33 -1.51 -3.01 -10.92
CA ILE A 33 -0.16 -3.18 -10.35
C ILE A 33 -0.02 -4.59 -9.77
N GLY A 34 -1.00 -5.03 -8.99
CA GLY A 34 -1.05 -6.36 -8.40
C GLY A 34 -0.97 -7.48 -9.44
N ARG A 35 -1.77 -7.41 -10.50
CA ARG A 35 -1.74 -8.37 -11.62
C ARG A 35 -0.39 -8.40 -12.33
N ASN A 36 0.26 -7.25 -12.50
CA ASN A 36 1.58 -7.19 -13.12
C ASN A 36 2.65 -7.90 -12.26
N ILE A 37 2.60 -7.69 -10.94
CA ILE A 37 3.46 -8.40 -9.98
C ILE A 37 3.20 -9.91 -10.05
N ASP A 38 1.93 -10.34 -9.98
CA ASP A 38 1.55 -11.76 -9.98
C ASP A 38 1.93 -12.47 -11.28
N ARG A 39 1.72 -11.81 -12.43
CA ARG A 39 2.02 -12.39 -13.76
C ARG A 39 3.48 -12.79 -13.90
N LEU A 40 4.40 -12.08 -13.26
CA LEU A 40 5.81 -12.38 -13.35
C LEU A 40 6.25 -13.49 -12.38
N GLY A 41 5.51 -13.71 -11.29
CA GLY A 41 5.84 -14.74 -10.31
C GLY A 41 7.19 -14.53 -9.62
N LYS A 42 7.67 -13.28 -9.55
CA LYS A 42 8.99 -12.89 -9.01
C LYS A 42 8.89 -12.01 -7.77
N TYR A 43 7.79 -12.10 -7.02
CA TYR A 43 7.60 -11.25 -5.83
C TYR A 43 8.58 -11.64 -4.72
N GLU A 44 8.83 -12.94 -4.53
CA GLU A 44 9.83 -13.44 -3.59
C GLU A 44 11.25 -12.99 -3.96
N GLU A 45 11.61 -13.01 -5.25
CA GLU A 45 12.90 -12.48 -5.73
C GLU A 45 13.04 -10.98 -5.41
N PHE A 46 11.96 -10.21 -5.56
CA PHE A 46 11.92 -8.80 -5.18
C PHE A 46 12.22 -8.59 -3.68
N LEU A 47 11.60 -9.38 -2.80
CA LEU A 47 11.86 -9.30 -1.36
C LEU A 47 13.32 -9.62 -1.01
N GLU A 48 13.98 -10.49 -1.78
CA GLU A 48 15.42 -10.75 -1.61
C GLU A 48 16.28 -9.55 -2.02
N TYR A 49 15.90 -8.86 -3.10
CA TYR A 49 16.64 -7.70 -3.62
C TYR A 49 16.53 -6.48 -2.70
N THR A 50 15.35 -6.18 -2.15
CA THR A 50 15.19 -5.03 -1.25
C THR A 50 15.97 -5.20 0.05
N ASN A 51 16.16 -6.44 0.51
CA ASN A 51 16.93 -6.78 1.70
C ASN A 51 18.46 -6.66 1.51
N ARG A 52 18.96 -6.50 0.29
CA ARG A 52 20.40 -6.41 -0.01
C ARG A 52 20.73 -5.08 -0.66
N ALA A 53 21.26 -4.15 0.13
CA ALA A 53 21.61 -2.78 -0.29
C ALA A 53 22.56 -2.66 -1.50
N THR A 54 23.19 -3.76 -1.93
CA THR A 54 24.11 -3.83 -3.09
C THR A 54 23.45 -4.29 -4.40
N GLU A 55 22.16 -4.64 -4.42
CA GLU A 55 21.48 -5.19 -5.62
C GLU A 55 20.56 -4.18 -6.34
N SER A 56 20.82 -2.88 -6.22
CA SER A 56 20.01 -1.80 -6.81
C SER A 56 19.80 -1.90 -8.33
N GLN A 57 20.78 -2.41 -9.09
CA GLN A 57 20.61 -2.64 -10.54
C GLN A 57 19.64 -3.80 -10.86
N ARG A 58 19.63 -4.87 -10.05
CA ARG A 58 18.68 -5.98 -10.24
C ARG A 58 17.28 -5.55 -9.89
N LEU A 59 17.13 -4.77 -8.83
CA LEU A 59 15.89 -4.14 -8.43
C LEU A 59 15.32 -3.26 -9.57
N LEU A 60 16.14 -2.39 -10.17
CA LEU A 60 15.75 -1.59 -11.34
C LEU A 60 15.27 -2.44 -12.52
N ASN A 61 16.05 -3.46 -12.89
CA ASN A 61 15.68 -4.33 -14.02
C ASN A 61 14.34 -5.04 -13.75
N TRP A 62 14.14 -5.54 -12.53
CA TRP A 62 12.89 -6.16 -12.12
C TRP A 62 11.73 -5.16 -12.18
N MET A 63 11.91 -3.92 -11.71
CA MET A 63 10.87 -2.89 -11.77
C MET A 63 10.43 -2.58 -13.20
N THR A 64 11.38 -2.53 -14.13
CA THR A 64 11.09 -2.36 -15.56
C THR A 64 10.39 -3.59 -16.14
N GLU A 65 10.77 -4.82 -15.78
CA GLU A 65 10.07 -6.04 -16.22
C GLU A 65 8.60 -6.08 -15.76
N VAL A 66 8.33 -5.64 -14.52
CA VAL A 66 6.98 -5.50 -13.94
C VAL A 66 6.21 -4.33 -14.58
N GLY A 67 6.91 -3.40 -15.22
CA GLY A 67 6.32 -2.21 -15.83
C GLY A 67 5.86 -1.18 -14.79
N LEU A 68 6.54 -1.12 -13.65
CA LEU A 68 6.21 -0.20 -12.55
C LEU A 68 6.44 1.26 -12.90
N GLU A 69 7.32 1.54 -13.86
CA GLU A 69 7.53 2.87 -14.43
C GLU A 69 6.25 3.46 -15.09
N PHE A 70 5.29 2.61 -15.43
CA PHE A 70 3.99 3.02 -15.97
C PHE A 70 2.84 2.87 -14.96
N ALA A 71 3.16 2.52 -13.71
CA ALA A 71 2.16 2.45 -12.65
C ALA A 71 1.74 3.85 -12.21
N ASP A 72 0.45 4.04 -11.97
CA ASP A 72 -0.07 5.29 -11.43
C ASP A 72 0.04 5.30 -9.90
N TRP A 73 1.26 5.54 -9.42
CA TRP A 73 1.57 5.63 -7.98
C TRP A 73 0.85 6.80 -7.30
N GLY A 74 0.51 7.86 -8.04
CA GLY A 74 -0.31 8.96 -7.54
C GLY A 74 -1.70 8.48 -7.16
N THR A 75 -2.34 7.69 -8.02
CA THR A 75 -3.64 7.06 -7.75
C THR A 75 -3.56 6.02 -6.62
N PHE A 76 -2.47 5.27 -6.49
CA PHE A 76 -2.25 4.41 -5.33
C PHE A 76 -2.20 5.20 -4.02
N GLY A 77 -1.50 6.34 -3.99
CA GLY A 77 -1.35 7.18 -2.79
C GLY A 77 -2.64 7.84 -2.32
N LYS A 78 -3.53 8.19 -3.26
CA LYS A 78 -4.84 8.78 -2.95
C LYS A 78 -5.69 7.88 -2.05
N LEU A 79 -5.50 6.55 -2.07
CA LEU A 79 -6.22 5.63 -1.18
C LEU A 79 -5.93 5.94 0.29
N PHE A 80 -4.69 6.30 0.64
CA PHE A 80 -4.29 6.53 2.03
C PHE A 80 -4.71 7.91 2.54
N GLU A 81 -5.21 8.78 1.67
CA GLU A 81 -5.78 10.08 2.03
C GLU A 81 -7.17 9.98 2.67
N TYR A 82 -7.81 8.80 2.62
CA TYR A 82 -9.15 8.62 3.15
C TYR A 82 -9.15 8.62 4.69
N PRO A 83 -10.15 9.26 5.35
CA PRO A 83 -10.14 9.48 6.79
C PRO A 83 -10.05 8.21 7.65
N TRP A 84 -10.42 7.05 7.11
CA TRP A 84 -10.31 5.78 7.81
C TRP A 84 -8.85 5.53 8.28
N PHE A 85 -7.85 5.83 7.45
CA PHE A 85 -6.42 5.69 7.78
C PHE A 85 -5.93 6.64 8.89
N GLY A 86 -6.71 7.66 9.26
CA GLY A 86 -6.42 8.53 10.40
C GLY A 86 -6.92 8.01 11.76
N ARG A 87 -7.67 6.90 11.79
CA ARG A 87 -8.33 6.39 13.01
C ARG A 87 -7.36 5.68 13.94
N ALA A 88 -7.65 5.70 15.24
CA ALA A 88 -6.79 5.08 16.26
C ALA A 88 -6.78 3.55 16.23
N TRP A 89 -7.85 2.92 15.73
CA TRP A 89 -8.06 1.46 15.84
C TRP A 89 -7.73 0.68 14.56
N ILE A 90 -7.22 1.34 13.52
CA ILE A 90 -6.90 0.72 12.21
C ILE A 90 -5.96 -0.47 12.32
N ILE A 91 -5.00 -0.42 13.26
CA ILE A 91 -4.02 -1.49 13.47
C ILE A 91 -4.75 -2.75 13.95
N GLN A 92 -5.70 -2.63 14.88
CA GLN A 92 -6.45 -3.79 15.35
C GLN A 92 -7.40 -4.33 14.29
N GLU A 93 -8.03 -3.43 13.51
CA GLU A 93 -8.98 -3.79 12.46
C GLU A 93 -8.30 -4.56 11.31
N LEU A 94 -7.09 -4.18 10.93
CA LEU A 94 -6.36 -4.79 9.80
C LEU A 94 -5.35 -5.85 10.22
N VAL A 95 -4.49 -5.58 11.20
CA VAL A 95 -3.36 -6.48 11.54
C VAL A 95 -3.85 -7.77 12.20
N LEU A 96 -4.93 -7.71 12.97
CA LEU A 96 -5.48 -8.90 13.63
C LEU A 96 -6.46 -9.66 12.73
N SER A 97 -6.90 -9.08 11.61
CA SER A 97 -7.86 -9.73 10.72
C SER A 97 -7.20 -10.77 9.83
N LYS A 98 -7.87 -11.91 9.68
CA LYS A 98 -7.42 -12.97 8.76
C LYS A 98 -7.64 -12.62 7.31
N ASN A 99 -8.74 -11.93 7.01
CA ASN A 99 -9.15 -11.58 5.64
C ASN A 99 -9.74 -10.16 5.63
N PRO A 100 -8.89 -9.13 5.64
CA PRO A 100 -9.37 -7.77 5.60
C PRO A 100 -9.74 -7.38 4.16
N THR A 101 -10.96 -6.86 3.99
CA THR A 101 -11.45 -6.36 2.70
C THR A 101 -11.78 -4.88 2.84
N ILE A 102 -11.18 -4.05 1.99
CA ILE A 102 -11.54 -2.65 1.84
C ILE A 102 -12.79 -2.55 0.98
N ILE A 103 -13.75 -1.75 1.42
CA ILE A 103 -14.93 -1.33 0.67
C ILE A 103 -14.85 0.17 0.47
N PHE A 104 -14.98 0.59 -0.77
CA PHE A 104 -15.05 2.01 -1.13
C PHE A 104 -16.16 2.21 -2.17
N GLY A 105 -17.21 2.94 -1.77
CA GLY A 105 -18.45 3.00 -2.54
C GLY A 105 -19.03 1.61 -2.76
N ASN A 106 -19.15 1.20 -4.03
CA ASN A 106 -19.63 -0.13 -4.43
C ASN A 106 -18.51 -1.09 -4.86
N LYS A 107 -17.25 -0.71 -4.63
CA LYS A 107 -16.07 -1.49 -5.00
C LYS A 107 -15.44 -2.14 -3.77
N SER A 108 -14.72 -3.22 -4.02
CA SER A 108 -14.00 -3.97 -3.00
C SER A 108 -12.55 -4.21 -3.41
N LEU A 109 -11.66 -4.24 -2.43
CA LEU A 109 -10.24 -4.51 -2.62
C LEU A 109 -9.74 -5.41 -1.48
N ASP A 110 -9.05 -6.50 -1.83
CA ASP A 110 -8.37 -7.34 -0.84
C ASP A 110 -7.16 -6.59 -0.27
N TRP A 111 -7.09 -6.45 1.06
CA TRP A 111 -5.96 -5.81 1.72
C TRP A 111 -4.63 -6.52 1.44
N ASN A 112 -4.64 -7.83 1.23
CA ASN A 112 -3.43 -8.60 0.90
C ASN A 112 -2.75 -8.08 -0.38
N LEU A 113 -3.52 -7.48 -1.29
CA LEU A 113 -2.98 -6.85 -2.48
C LEU A 113 -2.19 -5.59 -2.13
N ILE A 114 -2.68 -4.79 -1.20
CA ILE A 114 -1.97 -3.60 -0.70
C ILE A 114 -0.68 -4.01 0.00
N GLN A 115 -0.72 -5.05 0.85
CA GLN A 115 0.47 -5.56 1.54
C GLN A 115 1.60 -5.93 0.58
N ARG A 116 1.27 -6.43 -0.61
CA ARG A 116 2.25 -6.76 -1.65
C ARG A 116 2.74 -5.54 -2.43
N ILE A 117 1.89 -4.55 -2.63
CA ILE A 117 2.21 -3.38 -3.47
C ILE A 117 3.00 -2.33 -2.68
N VAL A 118 2.74 -2.12 -1.39
CA VAL A 118 3.43 -1.08 -0.61
C VAL A 118 4.96 -1.24 -0.59
N PRO A 119 5.53 -2.43 -0.36
CA PRO A 119 6.99 -2.62 -0.40
C PRO A 119 7.56 -2.24 -1.78
N VAL A 120 6.84 -2.59 -2.84
CA VAL A 120 7.22 -2.32 -4.23
C VAL A 120 7.18 -0.81 -4.52
N ALA A 121 6.14 -0.12 -4.07
CA ALA A 121 6.01 1.33 -4.17
C ALA A 121 7.17 2.04 -3.44
N ALA A 122 7.45 1.61 -2.21
CA ALA A 122 8.52 2.13 -1.37
C ALA A 122 9.90 1.94 -2.04
N ALA A 123 10.16 0.75 -2.59
CA ALA A 123 11.40 0.46 -3.28
C ALA A 123 11.56 1.28 -4.57
N PHE A 124 10.48 1.44 -5.34
CA PHE A 124 10.47 2.23 -6.57
C PHE A 124 10.82 3.68 -6.28
N ASP A 125 10.25 4.24 -5.22
CA ASP A 125 10.50 5.61 -4.84
C ASP A 125 11.97 5.86 -4.44
N VAL A 126 12.50 5.06 -3.49
CA VAL A 126 13.91 5.13 -3.05
C VAL A 126 14.88 5.06 -4.24
N GLN A 127 14.58 4.21 -5.21
CA GLN A 127 15.46 3.95 -6.34
C GLN A 127 15.35 5.00 -7.45
N THR A 128 14.18 5.59 -7.66
CA THR A 128 13.94 6.58 -8.72
C THR A 128 14.11 8.03 -8.24
N HIS A 129 14.30 8.24 -6.93
CA HIS A 129 14.47 9.57 -6.33
C HIS A 129 13.26 10.50 -6.56
N TRP A 130 12.09 9.92 -6.85
CA TRP A 130 10.84 10.65 -6.81
C TRP A 130 10.45 10.88 -5.35
N MET A 131 9.56 11.86 -5.16
CA MET A 131 9.19 12.52 -3.91
C MET A 131 8.53 11.57 -2.88
N LEU A 132 9.24 10.60 -2.30
CA LEU A 132 8.86 10.05 -1.01
C LEU A 132 10.01 9.92 -0.03
N ASP A 133 9.89 10.62 1.08
CA ASP A 133 10.50 10.23 2.35
C ASP A 133 9.91 8.88 2.88
N VAL A 134 9.82 7.82 2.05
CA VAL A 134 9.48 6.47 2.56
C VAL A 134 10.68 5.98 3.38
N PRO A 135 10.52 5.74 4.69
CA PRO A 135 11.64 5.27 5.47
C PRO A 135 12.09 3.88 4.97
N LYS A 136 13.41 3.70 4.88
CA LYS A 136 14.06 2.53 4.25
C LYS A 136 13.66 1.20 4.89
N ASP A 137 13.24 1.22 6.14
CA ASP A 137 12.74 0.07 6.90
C ASP A 137 11.50 -0.58 6.25
N ILE A 138 10.59 0.22 5.66
CA ILE A 138 9.40 -0.28 4.94
C ILE A 138 9.78 -1.16 3.74
N THR A 139 10.91 -0.89 3.08
CA THR A 139 11.37 -1.69 1.93
C THR A 139 11.96 -3.06 2.31
N GLN A 140 12.46 -3.20 3.54
CA GLN A 140 13.18 -4.39 4.01
C GLN A 140 12.31 -5.29 4.88
N ASN A 141 11.47 -4.71 5.73
CA ASN A 141 10.56 -5.42 6.62
C ASN A 141 9.23 -4.68 6.67
N PHE A 142 8.40 -4.85 5.63
CA PHE A 142 7.07 -4.27 5.64
C PHE A 142 6.23 -4.86 6.76
N ASP A 143 6.01 -4.04 7.78
CA ASP A 143 5.11 -4.33 8.87
C ASP A 143 3.83 -3.49 8.71
N ASN A 144 2.68 -4.15 8.73
CA ASN A 144 1.40 -3.47 8.59
C ASN A 144 1.15 -2.45 9.71
N ALA A 145 1.59 -2.73 10.95
CA ALA A 145 1.39 -1.80 12.06
C ALA A 145 2.24 -0.54 11.90
N ASP A 146 3.48 -0.68 11.44
CA ASP A 146 4.35 0.47 11.15
C ASP A 146 3.81 1.31 9.99
N PHE A 147 3.43 0.65 8.89
CA PHE A 147 2.81 1.33 7.74
C PHE A 147 1.54 2.09 8.14
N LEU A 148 0.61 1.42 8.83
CA LEU A 148 -0.63 2.04 9.27
C LEU A 148 -0.38 3.16 10.28
N SER A 149 0.60 3.02 11.18
CA SER A 149 1.02 4.10 12.08
C SER A 149 1.53 5.32 11.32
N GLY A 150 2.29 5.11 10.23
CA GLY A 150 2.74 6.17 9.33
C GLY A 150 1.58 6.91 8.64
N THR A 151 0.62 6.16 8.08
CA THR A 151 -0.58 6.76 7.45
C THR A 151 -1.37 7.60 8.46
N ARG A 152 -1.55 7.09 9.69
CA ARG A 152 -2.21 7.82 10.77
C ARG A 152 -1.45 9.08 11.15
N PHE A 153 -0.13 9.01 11.35
CA PHE A 153 0.68 10.17 11.68
C PHE A 153 0.55 11.26 10.61
N TRP A 154 0.60 10.89 9.33
CA TRP A 154 0.40 11.82 8.21
C TRP A 154 -0.94 12.57 8.32
N HIS A 155 -2.05 11.86 8.59
CA HIS A 155 -3.38 12.47 8.78
C HIS A 155 -3.44 13.51 9.91
N HIS A 156 -2.69 13.30 11.00
CA HIS A 156 -2.67 14.20 12.16
C HIS A 156 -1.61 15.31 12.06
N SER A 157 -0.65 15.20 11.13
CA SER A 157 0.48 16.13 11.00
C SER A 157 0.13 17.49 10.37
N GLY A 158 -1.05 17.64 9.76
CA GLY A 158 -1.54 18.92 9.21
C GLY A 158 -0.73 19.51 8.05
N LYS A 159 0.26 18.79 7.50
CA LYS A 159 1.00 19.22 6.31
C LYS A 159 0.05 19.28 5.10
N ASN A 160 0.30 20.21 4.16
CA ASN A 160 -0.44 20.31 2.90
C ASN A 160 -0.64 18.91 2.33
N LYS A 161 -1.89 18.51 2.09
CA LYS A 161 -2.28 17.20 1.54
C LYS A 161 -1.85 17.06 0.07
N VAL A 162 -0.57 17.22 -0.19
CA VAL A 162 0.07 16.57 -1.35
C VAL A 162 0.00 15.08 -1.03
N SER A 163 -0.30 14.23 -2.02
CA SER A 163 -0.71 12.84 -1.75
C SER A 163 0.30 12.12 -0.85
N PHE A 164 -0.13 11.10 -0.11
CA PHE A 164 0.75 10.32 0.78
C PHE A 164 2.02 9.83 0.06
N PHE A 165 1.96 9.72 -1.27
CA PHE A 165 3.05 9.33 -2.16
C PHE A 165 3.71 10.49 -2.98
N GLN A 166 3.59 11.75 -2.55
CA GLN A 166 4.12 12.96 -3.22
C GLN A 166 4.90 13.92 -2.29
N LEU A 167 5.67 13.41 -1.32
CA LEU A 167 6.56 14.19 -0.42
C LEU A 167 8.06 13.95 -0.66
#